data_AF-A0A162K6V4-F1
#
_entry.id   AF-A0A162K6V4-F1
#
_cell.length_a   1.000
_cell.length_b   1.000
_cell.length_c   1.000
_cell.angle_alpha   90.00
_cell.angle_beta   90.00
_cell.angle_gamma   90.00
#
_symmetry.space_group_name_H-M   'P 1'
#
loop_
_entity.id
_entity.type
_entity.pdbx_description
1 polymer ?
#
loop_
_entity_poly.entity_id
_entity_poly.type
_entity_poly.pdbx_seq_one_letter_code
_entity_poly.pdbx_strand_id
1 'polypeptide(L)'
;MASPVPHHRHQASLESVIDPKAPPPLDPAQRAHAARVLYRIIEHFDALDNDDSGNRSRSRTYSRPRLVRYTYEYVLSDESRDLFLRAFFKAMALALDGHGLSGDRELDFEVLKPLFVDYADYLMDNFFLPLKASTRRTPQPSPAFHSAVLRAQGSEAPAFVGTPERLSSLRGTCLVRDRHRCVITRKFCAAEYTERFKKYGDEAHDDHGVLLSEVDQFATLEDQSREAALAILNMFDAGVAHLIQGVDIDRPRNALTLTHEMHQQFGAFEVYFSAVQGEYNTYRIESFLPPRLSATFGMPVVRTLFVTDARTIDPPSPRLLAVHRAIAHILHLSGAGDYIDAILRDMEDSIVRADGSSELGRMVSLGLGEWPTRAVY
;
A
#
# COMPACT_ATOMS: atom_id res chain seq x y z
N MET A 1 -19.09 33.63 36.77
CA MET A 1 -18.14 33.31 35.69
C MET A 1 -17.63 31.90 35.94
N ALA A 2 -18.18 30.92 35.24
CA ALA A 2 -17.82 29.50 35.39
C ALA A 2 -17.11 29.04 34.11
N SER A 3 -15.90 28.53 34.26
CA SER A 3 -15.05 28.02 33.18
C SER A 3 -15.62 26.72 32.60
N PRO A 4 -15.53 26.48 31.28
CA PRO A 4 -15.98 25.23 30.68
C PRO A 4 -14.95 24.12 30.91
N VAL A 5 -15.45 22.95 31.29
CA VAL A 5 -14.69 21.70 31.48
C VAL A 5 -14.35 21.12 30.11
N PRO A 6 -13.10 20.69 29.85
CA PRO A 6 -12.75 20.05 28.59
C PRO A 6 -13.35 18.63 28.54
N HIS A 7 -14.15 18.38 27.51
CA HIS A 7 -14.64 17.06 27.18
C HIS A 7 -13.48 16.18 26.70
N HIS A 8 -12.97 15.32 27.59
CA HIS A 8 -12.12 14.20 27.20
C HIS A 8 -12.94 13.22 26.37
N ARG A 9 -12.87 13.36 25.04
CA ARG A 9 -13.32 12.35 24.10
C ARG A 9 -12.41 11.14 24.30
N HIS A 10 -12.97 10.03 24.76
CA HIS A 10 -12.26 8.77 24.93
C HIS A 10 -11.62 8.35 23.60
N GLN A 11 -10.34 8.65 23.41
CA GLN A 11 -9.48 7.88 22.52
C GLN A 11 -9.45 6.46 23.11
N ALA A 12 -10.16 5.53 22.49
CA ALA A 12 -9.93 4.11 22.72
C ALA A 12 -8.56 3.77 22.13
N SER A 13 -7.52 4.04 22.91
CA SER A 13 -6.13 3.79 22.54
C SER A 13 -5.91 2.28 22.42
N LEU A 14 -5.65 1.82 21.20
CA LEU A 14 -5.09 0.49 20.92
C LEU A 14 -3.57 0.47 21.14
N GLU A 15 -2.96 1.45 21.83
CA GLU A 15 -1.54 1.44 22.19
C GLU A 15 -1.15 0.28 23.12
N SER A 16 -2.12 -0.49 23.65
CA SER A 16 -1.86 -1.73 24.38
C SER A 16 -1.46 -2.93 23.51
N VAL A 17 -1.34 -2.78 22.18
CA VAL A 17 -0.95 -3.87 21.26
C VAL A 17 0.58 -4.09 21.21
N ILE A 18 1.38 -3.26 21.89
CA ILE A 18 2.83 -3.47 22.00
C ILE A 18 3.15 -4.26 23.28
N ASP A 19 2.66 -5.50 23.36
CA ASP A 19 3.21 -6.53 24.26
C ASP A 19 3.91 -7.57 23.37
N PRO A 20 5.24 -7.78 23.48
CA PRO A 20 6.04 -8.56 22.52
C PRO A 20 5.77 -10.08 22.50
N LYS A 21 4.69 -10.56 23.09
CA LYS A 21 4.20 -11.93 22.90
C LYS A 21 2.99 -11.90 21.97
N ALA A 22 3.20 -12.37 20.74
CA ALA A 22 2.09 -12.67 19.85
C ALA A 22 1.04 -13.52 20.62
N PRO A 23 -0.24 -13.12 20.62
CA PRO A 23 -1.27 -13.91 21.30
C PRO A 23 -1.26 -15.34 20.73
N PRO A 24 -1.60 -16.36 21.53
CA PRO A 24 -1.62 -17.73 21.06
C PRO A 24 -2.53 -17.85 19.81
N PRO A 25 -2.19 -18.70 18.84
CA PRO A 25 -3.02 -18.91 17.66
C PRO A 25 -4.42 -19.34 18.09
N LEU A 26 -5.44 -18.92 17.34
CA LEU A 26 -6.80 -19.41 17.55
C LEU A 26 -6.86 -20.89 17.20
N ASP A 27 -7.63 -21.64 17.97
CA ASP A 27 -7.96 -23.02 17.62
C ASP A 27 -8.72 -23.05 16.28
N PRO A 28 -8.52 -24.06 15.40
CA PRO A 28 -9.22 -24.13 14.12
C PRO A 28 -10.75 -24.04 14.21
N ALA A 29 -11.37 -24.60 15.25
CA ALA A 29 -12.82 -24.50 15.44
C ALA A 29 -13.23 -23.08 15.84
N GLN A 30 -12.44 -22.41 16.68
CA GLN A 30 -12.64 -21.00 17.04
C GLN A 30 -12.48 -20.09 15.82
N ARG A 31 -11.43 -20.27 15.02
CA ARG A 31 -11.20 -19.51 13.78
C ARG A 31 -12.36 -19.69 12.80
N ALA A 32 -12.80 -20.94 12.58
CA ALA A 32 -13.91 -21.23 11.69
C ALA A 32 -15.24 -20.62 12.18
N HIS A 33 -15.48 -20.63 13.50
CA HIS A 33 -16.65 -19.96 14.09
C HIS A 33 -16.58 -18.45 13.91
N ALA A 34 -15.43 -17.84 14.24
CA ALA A 34 -15.23 -16.41 14.11
C ALA A 34 -15.39 -15.92 12.66
N ALA A 35 -14.86 -16.68 11.70
CA ALA A 35 -15.04 -16.42 10.27
C ALA A 35 -16.52 -16.46 9.86
N ARG A 36 -17.31 -17.43 10.34
CA ARG A 36 -18.76 -17.50 10.03
C ARG A 36 -19.52 -16.29 10.56
N VAL A 37 -19.24 -15.85 11.79
CA VAL A 37 -19.87 -14.66 12.37
C VAL A 37 -19.47 -13.40 11.60
N LEU A 38 -18.18 -13.25 11.26
CA LEU A 38 -17.69 -12.16 10.41
C LEU A 38 -18.45 -12.11 9.09
N TYR A 39 -18.56 -13.22 8.36
CA TYR A 39 -19.27 -13.27 7.09
C TYR A 39 -20.75 -12.95 7.23
N ARG A 40 -21.43 -13.44 8.28
CA ARG A 40 -22.84 -13.11 8.55
C ARG A 40 -23.06 -11.60 8.75
N ILE A 41 -22.13 -10.93 9.44
CA ILE A 41 -22.18 -9.48 9.65
C ILE A 41 -21.93 -8.73 8.33
N ILE A 42 -20.90 -9.14 7.57
CA ILE A 42 -20.56 -8.55 6.28
C ILE A 42 -21.72 -8.69 5.29
N GLU A 43 -22.31 -9.89 5.16
CA GLU A 43 -23.39 -10.17 4.23
C GLU A 43 -24.64 -9.33 4.54
N HIS A 44 -24.95 -9.15 5.83
CA HIS A 44 -26.05 -8.28 6.24
C HIS A 44 -25.83 -6.83 5.79
N PHE A 45 -24.64 -6.25 6.07
CA PHE A 45 -24.36 -4.86 5.70
C PHE A 45 -24.13 -4.69 4.18
N ASP A 46 -23.59 -5.68 3.46
CA ASP A 46 -23.45 -5.62 1.99
C ASP A 46 -24.83 -5.64 1.30
N ALA A 47 -25.81 -6.36 1.86
CA ALA A 47 -27.19 -6.32 1.35
C ALA A 47 -27.81 -4.92 1.48
N LEU A 48 -27.64 -4.27 2.64
CA LEU A 48 -28.12 -2.90 2.87
C LEU A 48 -27.43 -1.88 1.94
N ASP A 49 -26.12 -2.00 1.73
CA ASP A 49 -25.37 -1.15 0.79
C ASP A 49 -25.86 -1.32 -0.66
N ASN A 50 -26.31 -2.52 -1.05
CA ASN A 50 -26.82 -2.78 -2.40
C ASN A 50 -28.26 -2.28 -2.58
N ASP A 51 -29.09 -2.30 -1.54
CA ASP A 51 -30.47 -1.79 -1.62
C ASP A 51 -30.53 -0.25 -1.75
N ASP A 52 -29.57 0.47 -1.15
CA ASP A 52 -29.47 1.93 -1.24
C ASP A 52 -28.87 2.41 -2.59
N SER A 53 -28.39 1.47 -3.41
CA SER A 53 -27.65 1.75 -4.66
C SER A 53 -28.51 2.17 -5.86
N GLY A 54 -29.81 2.39 -5.67
CA GLY A 54 -30.71 2.99 -6.66
C GLY A 54 -30.39 4.45 -6.99
N ASN A 55 -29.50 5.10 -6.22
CA ASN A 55 -29.04 6.46 -6.47
C ASN A 55 -27.65 6.44 -7.14
N ARG A 56 -27.51 7.20 -8.24
CA ARG A 56 -26.39 7.17 -9.22
C ARG A 56 -25.02 7.63 -8.69
N SER A 57 -24.73 7.46 -7.40
CA SER A 57 -23.56 7.98 -6.68
C SER A 57 -22.52 6.92 -6.32
N ARG A 58 -22.60 5.69 -6.86
CA ARG A 58 -21.53 4.66 -6.66
C ARG A 58 -20.16 5.13 -7.17
N SER A 59 -20.10 6.14 -8.04
CA SER A 59 -18.84 6.70 -8.53
C SER A 59 -18.06 7.51 -7.50
N ARG A 60 -18.63 7.80 -6.31
CA ARG A 60 -18.02 8.70 -5.31
C ARG A 60 -17.93 8.11 -3.90
N THR A 61 -18.23 6.82 -3.72
CA THR A 61 -18.09 6.12 -2.44
C THR A 61 -17.45 4.75 -2.63
N TYR A 62 -17.00 4.14 -1.53
CA TYR A 62 -16.51 2.76 -1.51
C TYR A 62 -17.43 1.89 -0.64
N SER A 63 -17.41 0.58 -0.85
CA SER A 63 -18.20 -0.35 -0.03
C SER A 63 -17.43 -0.75 1.22
N ARG A 64 -17.93 -0.33 2.39
CA ARG A 64 -17.37 -0.68 3.69
C ARG A 64 -17.42 -2.19 3.97
N PRO A 65 -18.55 -2.89 3.72
CA PRO A 65 -18.61 -4.34 3.88
C PRO A 65 -17.57 -5.07 3.03
N ARG A 66 -17.40 -4.66 1.77
CA ARG A 66 -16.39 -5.24 0.88
C ARG A 66 -14.97 -4.89 1.31
N LEU A 67 -14.71 -3.67 1.80
CA LEU A 67 -13.40 -3.31 2.34
C LEU A 67 -13.01 -4.25 3.49
N VAL A 68 -13.89 -4.44 4.47
CA VAL A 68 -13.66 -5.34 5.61
C VAL A 68 -13.50 -6.79 5.14
N ARG A 69 -14.38 -7.25 4.24
CA ARG A 69 -14.34 -8.60 3.66
C ARG A 69 -13.01 -8.92 3.00
N TYR A 70 -12.60 -8.09 2.04
CA TYR A 70 -11.39 -8.34 1.29
C TYR A 70 -10.15 -8.12 2.14
N THR A 71 -10.20 -7.23 3.14
CA THR A 71 -9.11 -7.12 4.13
C THR A 71 -8.88 -8.45 4.84
N TYR A 72 -9.94 -9.19 5.20
CA TYR A 72 -9.82 -10.54 5.77
C TYR A 72 -9.37 -11.61 4.75
N GLU A 73 -9.99 -11.63 3.56
CA GLU A 73 -9.74 -12.67 2.54
C GLU A 73 -8.32 -12.62 1.96
N TYR A 74 -7.73 -11.42 1.85
CA TYR A 74 -6.40 -11.21 1.28
C TYR A 74 -5.26 -11.19 2.31
N VAL A 75 -5.54 -11.51 3.58
CA VAL A 75 -4.49 -11.78 4.57
C VAL A 75 -3.68 -13.02 4.18
N LEU A 76 -2.35 -12.96 4.29
CA LEU A 76 -1.44 -13.97 3.73
C LEU A 76 -1.20 -15.19 4.63
N SER A 77 -1.32 -15.05 5.95
CA SER A 77 -1.03 -16.13 6.91
C SER A 77 -2.19 -16.36 7.90
N ASP A 78 -2.24 -17.56 8.49
CA ASP A 78 -3.25 -17.89 9.51
C ASP A 78 -3.05 -17.07 10.79
N GLU A 79 -1.81 -16.75 11.15
CA GLU A 79 -1.50 -15.88 12.28
C GLU A 79 -2.04 -14.47 12.07
N SER A 80 -1.88 -13.93 10.86
CA SER A 80 -2.44 -12.62 10.51
C SER A 80 -3.97 -12.66 10.43
N ARG A 81 -4.58 -13.77 9.97
CA ARG A 81 -6.04 -13.95 10.00
C ARG A 81 -6.56 -13.94 11.43
N ASP A 82 -5.85 -14.60 12.34
CA ASP A 82 -6.19 -14.59 13.76
C ASP A 82 -6.09 -13.18 14.36
N LEU A 83 -5.04 -12.42 13.99
CA LEU A 83 -4.89 -11.04 14.41
C LEU A 83 -6.05 -10.16 13.89
N PHE A 84 -6.43 -10.32 12.62
CA PHE A 84 -7.59 -9.63 12.04
C PHE A 84 -8.87 -9.97 12.80
N LEU A 85 -9.17 -11.26 13.00
CA LEU A 85 -10.37 -11.70 13.70
C LEU A 85 -10.40 -11.17 15.14
N ARG A 86 -9.25 -11.17 15.84
CA ARG A 86 -9.16 -10.59 17.19
C ARG A 86 -9.47 -9.09 17.20
N ALA A 87 -8.89 -8.34 16.27
CA ALA A 87 -9.13 -6.91 16.13
C ALA A 87 -10.61 -6.61 15.80
N PHE A 88 -11.18 -7.34 14.83
CA PHE A 88 -12.57 -7.19 14.42
C PHE A 88 -13.54 -7.48 15.56
N PHE A 89 -13.41 -8.62 16.24
CA PHE A 89 -14.30 -8.99 17.34
C PHE A 89 -14.22 -8.00 18.51
N LYS A 90 -13.00 -7.53 18.84
CA LYS A 90 -12.82 -6.47 19.84
C LYS A 90 -13.52 -5.18 19.43
N ALA A 91 -13.40 -4.77 18.16
CA ALA A 91 -14.06 -3.57 17.64
C ALA A 91 -15.60 -3.71 17.65
N MET A 92 -16.12 -4.90 17.37
CA MET A 92 -17.56 -5.19 17.41
C MET A 92 -18.10 -5.41 18.84
N ALA A 93 -17.25 -5.32 19.88
CA ALA A 93 -17.58 -5.69 21.26
C ALA A 93 -18.15 -7.13 21.38
N LEU A 94 -17.67 -8.04 20.54
CA LEU A 94 -18.06 -9.46 20.51
C LEU A 94 -17.01 -10.33 21.19
N ALA A 95 -17.49 -11.42 21.82
CA ALA A 95 -16.64 -12.44 22.42
C ALA A 95 -16.07 -13.40 21.35
N LEU A 96 -14.77 -13.72 21.45
CA LEU A 96 -14.09 -14.68 20.55
C LEU A 96 -14.17 -16.12 21.05
N ASP A 97 -14.30 -16.30 22.36
CA ASP A 97 -14.42 -17.60 22.99
C ASP A 97 -15.84 -18.13 22.74
N GLY A 98 -15.94 -19.12 21.86
CA GLY A 98 -17.20 -19.81 21.51
C GLY A 98 -17.97 -20.43 22.68
N HIS A 99 -17.55 -20.22 23.93
CA HIS A 99 -18.28 -20.51 25.15
C HIS A 99 -19.43 -19.53 25.44
N GLY A 100 -19.44 -18.33 24.82
CA GLY A 100 -20.52 -17.34 24.96
C GLY A 100 -21.43 -17.18 23.73
N LEU A 101 -21.05 -17.78 22.59
CA LEU A 101 -21.75 -17.70 21.30
C LEU A 101 -22.03 -19.10 20.77
N SER A 102 -22.76 -19.90 21.55
CA SER A 102 -23.45 -21.06 21.02
C SER A 102 -24.51 -20.59 20.02
N GLY A 103 -24.15 -20.53 18.74
CA GLY A 103 -25.00 -20.69 17.54
C GLY A 103 -26.17 -19.75 17.28
N ASP A 104 -26.74 -19.08 18.28
CA ASP A 104 -28.14 -18.63 18.22
C ASP A 104 -28.43 -17.38 19.06
N ARG A 105 -27.41 -16.62 19.52
CA ARG A 105 -27.67 -15.23 19.89
C ARG A 105 -27.92 -14.46 18.60
N GLU A 106 -29.13 -13.92 18.49
CA GLU A 106 -29.49 -12.97 17.46
C GLU A 106 -28.48 -11.80 17.52
N LEU A 107 -27.74 -11.62 16.42
CA LEU A 107 -26.84 -10.48 16.29
C LEU A 107 -27.71 -9.23 16.23
N ASP A 108 -27.50 -8.30 17.15
CA ASP A 108 -28.18 -7.01 17.12
C ASP A 108 -27.50 -6.11 16.08
N PHE A 109 -28.00 -6.15 14.85
CA PHE A 109 -27.43 -5.41 13.73
C PHE A 109 -27.55 -3.88 13.90
N GLU A 110 -28.53 -3.40 14.66
CA GLU A 110 -28.66 -1.96 14.95
C GLU A 110 -27.54 -1.49 15.87
N VAL A 111 -27.18 -2.29 16.88
CA VAL A 111 -26.02 -2.02 17.75
C VAL A 111 -24.69 -2.19 17.00
N LEU A 112 -24.59 -3.19 16.12
CA LEU A 112 -23.36 -3.47 15.38
C LEU A 112 -23.07 -2.45 14.27
N LYS A 113 -24.11 -1.83 13.68
CA LYS A 113 -23.97 -0.92 12.53
C LYS A 113 -22.98 0.24 12.77
N PRO A 114 -23.09 1.05 13.84
CA PRO A 114 -22.12 2.12 14.08
C PRO A 114 -20.70 1.59 14.30
N LEU A 115 -20.54 0.49 15.03
CA LEU A 115 -19.23 -0.13 15.27
C LEU A 115 -18.58 -0.63 13.98
N PHE A 116 -19.38 -1.23 13.10
CA PHE A 116 -18.92 -1.74 11.81
C PHE A 116 -18.47 -0.60 10.88
N VAL A 117 -19.26 0.48 10.81
CA VAL A 117 -18.92 1.68 10.04
C VAL A 117 -17.62 2.30 10.57
N ASP A 118 -17.51 2.48 11.88
CA ASP A 118 -16.32 3.04 12.53
C ASP A 118 -15.07 2.18 12.29
N TYR A 119 -15.21 0.85 12.33
CA TYR A 119 -14.11 -0.07 12.04
C TYR A 119 -13.63 0.03 10.58
N ALA A 120 -14.56 0.08 9.62
CA ALA A 120 -14.23 0.23 8.21
C ALA A 120 -13.58 1.60 7.92
N ASP A 121 -14.13 2.68 8.48
CA ASP A 121 -13.57 4.03 8.33
C ASP A 121 -12.21 4.14 9.01
N TYR A 122 -12.00 3.45 10.14
CA TYR A 122 -10.68 3.35 10.77
C TYR A 122 -9.64 2.70 9.84
N LEU A 123 -9.96 1.55 9.24
CA LEU A 123 -9.07 0.90 8.25
C LEU A 123 -8.78 1.82 7.07
N MET A 124 -9.80 2.53 6.60
CA MET A 124 -9.67 3.46 5.49
C MET A 124 -8.75 4.64 5.82
N ASP A 125 -9.02 5.34 6.92
CA ASP A 125 -8.34 6.58 7.31
C ASP A 125 -6.92 6.36 7.82
N ASN A 126 -6.68 5.24 8.51
CA ASN A 126 -5.40 4.98 9.16
C ASN A 126 -4.48 4.10 8.31
N PHE A 127 -4.98 3.50 7.22
CA PHE A 127 -4.17 2.64 6.36
C PHE A 127 -4.33 2.93 4.87
N PHE A 128 -5.48 2.60 4.29
CA PHE A 128 -5.61 2.56 2.83
C PHE A 128 -5.45 3.93 2.18
N LEU A 129 -6.09 4.96 2.75
CA LEU A 129 -6.00 6.34 2.29
C LEU A 129 -4.56 6.88 2.39
N PRO A 130 -3.91 6.92 3.57
CA PRO A 130 -2.55 7.45 3.67
C PRO A 130 -1.54 6.63 2.85
N LEU A 131 -1.70 5.30 2.77
CA LEU A 131 -0.83 4.45 1.96
C LEU A 131 -0.91 4.81 0.48
N LYS A 132 -2.10 4.79 -0.13
CA LYS A 132 -2.26 5.12 -1.56
C LYS A 132 -1.96 6.60 -1.85
N ALA A 133 -2.22 7.50 -0.91
CA ALA A 133 -1.88 8.91 -1.05
C ALA A 133 -0.36 9.15 -1.01
N SER A 134 0.38 8.38 -0.21
CA SER A 134 1.84 8.47 -0.12
C SER A 134 2.56 7.99 -1.39
N THR A 135 2.04 6.96 -2.05
CA THR A 135 2.63 6.40 -3.27
C THR A 135 2.36 7.23 -4.53
N ARG A 136 1.35 8.11 -4.51
CA ARG A 136 1.09 9.09 -5.59
C ARG A 136 2.04 10.29 -5.55
N ARG A 137 2.76 10.48 -4.43
CA ARG A 137 3.82 11.49 -4.33
C ARG A 137 5.14 10.90 -4.81
N THR A 138 5.75 11.55 -5.79
CA THR A 138 7.22 11.67 -5.84
C THR A 138 7.58 12.83 -4.91
N PRO A 139 8.16 12.60 -3.72
CA PRO A 139 8.79 13.67 -2.98
C PRO A 139 9.84 14.29 -3.88
N GLN A 140 9.66 15.56 -4.22
CA GLN A 140 10.73 16.33 -4.82
C GLN A 140 11.94 16.21 -3.89
N PRO A 141 13.14 15.88 -4.41
CA PRO A 141 14.33 15.84 -3.57
C PRO A 141 14.41 17.15 -2.81
N SER A 142 14.47 17.07 -1.48
CA SER A 142 14.63 18.25 -0.64
C SER A 142 15.80 19.05 -1.22
N PRO A 143 15.69 20.38 -1.44
CA PRO A 143 16.79 21.15 -1.99
C PRO A 143 18.07 20.81 -1.23
N ALA A 144 19.15 20.47 -1.92
CA ALA A 144 20.37 19.95 -1.29
C ALA A 144 20.85 20.79 -0.09
N PHE A 145 20.58 22.10 -0.15
CA PHE A 145 20.84 23.07 0.92
C PHE A 145 19.97 22.85 2.18
N HIS A 146 18.70 22.46 2.06
CA HIS A 146 17.81 22.20 3.20
C HIS A 146 18.29 20.99 4.02
N SER A 147 18.69 19.91 3.34
CA SER A 147 19.25 18.70 3.96
C SER A 147 20.61 18.96 4.61
N ALA A 148 21.41 19.86 4.03
CA ALA A 148 22.70 20.29 4.58
C ALA A 148 22.52 21.17 5.84
N VAL A 149 21.52 22.06 5.84
CA VAL A 149 21.21 22.93 6.98
C VAL A 149 20.67 22.12 8.16
N LEU A 150 19.77 21.15 7.94
CA LEU A 150 19.28 20.25 9.01
C LEU A 150 20.41 19.43 9.63
N ARG A 151 21.34 18.91 8.81
CA ARG A 151 22.56 18.23 9.29
C ARG A 151 23.46 19.15 10.11
N ALA A 152 23.63 20.41 9.69
CA ALA A 152 24.44 21.39 10.39
C ALA A 152 23.83 21.84 11.73
N GLN A 153 22.50 21.72 11.89
CA GLN A 153 21.76 22.11 13.09
C GLN A 153 21.65 21.01 14.16
N GLY A 154 22.21 19.82 13.92
CA GLY A 154 22.28 18.76 14.94
C GLY A 154 20.93 18.16 15.34
N SER A 155 19.88 18.30 14.53
CA SER A 155 18.58 17.69 14.83
C SER A 155 18.67 16.17 14.66
N GLU A 156 18.64 15.44 15.77
CA GLU A 156 18.54 13.97 15.85
C GLU A 156 17.16 13.47 15.36
N ALA A 157 16.85 13.66 14.07
CA ALA A 157 15.94 12.73 13.40
C ALA A 157 16.66 11.38 13.32
N PRO A 158 15.98 10.21 13.40
CA PRO A 158 16.66 8.91 13.43
C PRO A 158 17.61 8.80 12.24
N ALA A 159 18.91 8.86 12.55
CA ALA A 159 19.96 9.35 11.67
C ALA A 159 20.37 8.40 10.52
N PHE A 160 19.48 7.50 10.09
CA PHE A 160 19.86 6.42 9.19
C PHE A 160 18.94 6.18 8.01
N VAL A 161 17.64 6.50 8.05
CA VAL A 161 16.68 6.02 7.03
C VAL A 161 16.42 7.08 5.96
N GLY A 162 16.48 6.69 4.68
CA GLY A 162 16.09 7.56 3.57
C GLY A 162 17.04 8.71 3.27
N THR A 163 18.33 8.62 3.67
CA THR A 163 19.31 9.65 3.29
C THR A 163 19.56 9.61 1.78
N PRO A 164 19.76 10.77 1.11
CA PRO A 164 20.01 10.81 -0.33
C PRO A 164 21.15 9.89 -0.78
N GLU A 165 22.19 9.76 0.05
CA GLU A 165 23.35 8.91 -0.21
C GLU A 165 23.01 7.41 -0.15
N ARG A 166 22.22 6.98 0.85
CA ARG A 166 21.76 5.58 0.95
C ARG A 166 20.82 5.22 -0.19
N LEU A 167 19.89 6.11 -0.52
CA LEU A 167 18.93 5.91 -1.62
C LEU A 167 19.63 5.85 -2.98
N SER A 168 20.63 6.71 -3.21
CA SER A 168 21.48 6.65 -4.40
C SER A 168 22.25 5.32 -4.50
N SER A 169 22.85 4.87 -3.40
CA SER A 169 23.54 3.57 -3.34
C SER A 169 22.59 2.40 -3.58
N LEU A 170 21.40 2.42 -2.96
CA LEU A 170 20.35 1.42 -3.16
C LEU A 170 19.91 1.36 -4.62
N ARG A 171 19.69 2.53 -5.24
CA ARG A 171 19.34 2.66 -6.66
C ARG A 171 20.40 2.05 -7.56
N GLY A 172 21.67 2.40 -7.38
CA GLY A 172 22.77 1.82 -8.17
C GLY A 172 22.83 0.30 -8.03
N THR A 173 22.65 -0.20 -6.81
CA THR A 173 22.61 -1.64 -6.50
C THR A 173 21.45 -2.34 -7.21
N CYS A 174 20.25 -1.76 -7.19
CA CYS A 174 19.07 -2.33 -7.86
C CYS A 174 19.19 -2.27 -9.38
N LEU A 175 19.74 -1.19 -9.93
CA LEU A 175 20.01 -1.07 -11.38
C LEU A 175 20.95 -2.17 -11.86
N VAL A 176 22.04 -2.45 -11.13
CA VAL A 176 22.95 -3.56 -11.45
C VAL A 176 22.24 -4.90 -11.39
N ARG A 177 21.47 -5.16 -10.31
CA ARG A 177 20.68 -6.38 -10.17
C ARG A 177 19.72 -6.58 -11.34
N ASP A 178 19.04 -5.52 -11.72
CA ASP A 178 17.97 -5.52 -12.71
C ASP A 178 18.47 -5.28 -14.15
N ARG A 179 19.79 -5.30 -14.35
CA ARG A 179 20.45 -5.11 -15.65
C ARG A 179 20.00 -3.82 -16.35
N HIS A 180 19.92 -2.76 -15.55
CA HIS A 180 19.46 -1.41 -15.90
C HIS A 180 18.11 -1.39 -16.62
N ARG A 181 17.25 -2.38 -16.37
CA ARG A 181 15.95 -2.52 -17.04
C ARG A 181 14.82 -2.44 -16.03
N CYS A 182 13.69 -1.93 -16.50
CA CYS A 182 12.44 -2.06 -15.76
C CYS A 182 12.09 -3.55 -15.59
N VAL A 183 11.78 -3.96 -14.36
CA VAL A 183 11.47 -5.37 -14.06
C VAL A 183 10.17 -5.86 -14.73
N ILE A 184 9.26 -4.94 -15.07
CA ILE A 184 7.98 -5.22 -15.74
C ILE A 184 8.14 -5.22 -17.26
N THR A 185 8.44 -4.04 -17.83
CA THR A 185 8.43 -3.80 -19.28
C THR A 185 9.73 -4.21 -19.97
N ARG A 186 10.81 -4.45 -19.20
CA ARG A 186 12.17 -4.69 -19.68
C ARG A 186 12.81 -3.55 -20.47
N LYS A 187 12.19 -2.37 -20.52
CA LYS A 187 12.77 -1.17 -21.13
C LYS A 187 14.07 -0.77 -20.41
N PHE A 188 15.07 -0.34 -21.18
CA PHE A 188 16.40 0.00 -20.66
C PHE A 188 16.43 1.43 -20.08
N CYS A 189 17.29 1.66 -19.10
CA CYS A 189 17.42 2.95 -18.42
C CYS A 189 17.92 4.04 -19.38
N ALA A 190 17.20 5.16 -19.46
CA ALA A 190 17.54 6.28 -20.34
C ALA A 190 18.90 6.90 -19.98
N ALA A 191 19.14 7.05 -18.68
CA ALA A 191 20.36 7.65 -18.17
C ALA A 191 21.58 6.76 -18.50
N GLU A 192 21.46 5.45 -18.28
CA GLU A 192 22.54 4.51 -18.56
C GLU A 192 22.83 4.43 -20.08
N TYR A 193 21.78 4.41 -20.90
CA TYR A 193 21.94 4.50 -22.36
C TYR A 193 22.72 5.74 -22.75
N THR A 194 22.32 6.89 -22.24
CA THR A 194 22.93 8.18 -22.58
C THR A 194 24.41 8.20 -22.21
N GLU A 195 24.77 7.70 -21.03
CA GLU A 195 26.17 7.64 -20.59
C GLU A 195 27.00 6.65 -21.43
N ARG A 196 26.47 5.47 -21.75
CA ARG A 196 27.16 4.50 -22.63
C ARG A 196 27.32 5.02 -24.05
N PHE A 197 26.29 5.64 -24.61
CA PHE A 197 26.31 6.21 -25.96
C PHE A 197 27.31 7.37 -26.05
N LYS A 198 27.35 8.27 -25.06
CA LYS A 198 28.39 9.31 -25.00
C LYS A 198 29.81 8.75 -24.98
N LYS A 199 30.00 7.59 -24.34
CA LYS A 199 31.33 6.98 -24.15
C LYS A 199 31.78 6.12 -25.33
N TYR A 200 30.87 5.36 -25.94
CA TYR A 200 31.20 4.35 -26.94
C TYR A 200 30.54 4.60 -28.31
N GLY A 201 29.70 5.64 -28.44
CA GLY A 201 29.01 5.97 -29.68
C GLY A 201 28.10 4.83 -30.14
N ASP A 202 28.13 4.55 -31.43
CA ASP A 202 27.33 3.49 -32.06
C ASP A 202 27.73 2.08 -31.63
N GLU A 203 28.92 1.91 -31.02
CA GLU A 203 29.41 0.64 -30.45
C GLU A 203 28.97 0.46 -28.98
N ALA A 204 28.05 1.28 -28.48
CA ALA A 204 27.52 1.13 -27.13
C ALA A 204 26.62 -0.10 -27.05
N HIS A 205 26.82 -0.95 -26.04
CA HIS A 205 26.06 -2.17 -25.82
C HIS A 205 25.33 -2.16 -24.47
N ASP A 206 24.20 -2.86 -24.39
CA ASP A 206 23.49 -3.11 -23.13
C ASP A 206 24.19 -4.18 -22.26
N ASP A 207 23.60 -4.54 -21.13
CA ASP A 207 24.13 -5.59 -20.23
C ASP A 207 24.06 -7.03 -20.81
N HIS A 208 23.51 -7.19 -22.01
CA HIS A 208 23.46 -8.44 -22.76
C HIS A 208 24.40 -8.47 -23.96
N GLY A 209 25.14 -7.39 -24.22
CA GLY A 209 25.97 -7.28 -25.41
C GLY A 209 25.16 -7.03 -26.68
N VAL A 210 23.95 -6.49 -26.58
CA VAL A 210 23.14 -6.02 -27.72
C VAL A 210 23.45 -4.55 -27.98
N LEU A 211 23.62 -4.18 -29.25
CA LEU A 211 23.85 -2.80 -29.67
C LEU A 211 22.69 -1.90 -29.22
N LEU A 212 23.04 -0.79 -28.58
CA LEU A 212 22.07 0.15 -28.04
C LEU A 212 21.28 0.88 -29.14
N SER A 213 21.80 0.96 -30.37
CA SER A 213 21.11 1.50 -31.55
C SER A 213 19.87 0.69 -31.97
N GLU A 214 19.72 -0.54 -31.47
CA GLU A 214 18.60 -1.45 -31.76
C GLU A 214 17.54 -1.48 -30.63
N VAL A 215 17.75 -0.71 -29.55
CA VAL A 215 16.86 -0.73 -28.36
C VAL A 215 15.86 0.42 -28.43
N ASP A 216 14.62 0.09 -28.82
CA ASP A 216 13.51 1.04 -28.74
C ASP A 216 12.98 1.13 -27.31
N GLN A 217 13.07 2.35 -26.75
CA GLN A 217 12.37 2.90 -25.57
C GLN A 217 13.18 2.95 -24.25
N PHE A 218 13.17 4.15 -23.66
CA PHE A 218 13.92 4.54 -22.46
C PHE A 218 13.01 5.06 -21.33
N ALA A 219 13.48 5.06 -20.08
CA ALA A 219 12.73 5.61 -18.94
C ALA A 219 13.59 6.17 -17.79
N THR A 220 12.97 6.99 -16.92
CA THR A 220 13.52 7.69 -15.72
C THR A 220 12.93 7.12 -14.41
N LEU A 221 13.66 7.17 -13.27
CA LEU A 221 13.31 6.55 -11.96
C LEU A 221 13.42 7.53 -10.77
N GLU A 222 12.48 7.49 -9.79
CA GLU A 222 12.43 8.28 -8.53
C GLU A 222 11.76 7.52 -7.34
N ASP A 223 11.76 8.06 -6.10
CA ASP A 223 11.77 7.30 -4.81
C ASP A 223 10.95 7.89 -3.61
N GLN A 224 10.71 7.06 -2.55
CA GLN A 224 10.53 7.32 -1.07
C GLN A 224 9.22 6.89 -0.33
N SER A 225 9.32 6.65 1.01
CA SER A 225 8.24 6.20 1.95
C SER A 225 8.33 6.76 3.41
N ARG A 226 7.26 6.60 4.24
CA ARG A 226 7.20 6.92 5.71
C ARG A 226 6.16 6.08 6.51
N GLU A 227 6.14 6.26 7.85
CA GLU A 227 6.24 5.19 8.88
C GLU A 227 4.97 4.79 9.71
N ALA A 228 3.76 5.31 9.44
CA ALA A 228 2.55 4.89 10.21
C ALA A 228 1.89 3.59 9.70
N ALA A 229 2.18 3.17 8.48
CA ALA A 229 1.58 2.00 7.82
C ALA A 229 1.97 0.64 8.46
N LEU A 230 3.02 0.61 9.29
CA LEU A 230 3.68 -0.62 9.74
C LEU A 230 2.82 -1.50 10.67
N ALA A 231 1.95 -0.90 11.49
CA ALA A 231 1.07 -1.65 12.39
C ALA A 231 -0.02 -2.42 11.63
N ILE A 232 -0.60 -1.80 10.60
CA ILE A 232 -1.65 -2.42 9.78
C ILE A 232 -1.03 -3.34 8.70
N LEU A 233 0.21 -3.08 8.25
CA LEU A 233 0.98 -4.03 7.43
C LEU A 233 1.18 -5.38 8.12
N ASN A 234 1.42 -5.40 9.44
CA ASN A 234 1.51 -6.65 10.20
C ASN A 234 0.17 -7.43 10.29
N MET A 235 -0.97 -6.77 10.02
CA MET A 235 -2.27 -7.48 9.88
C MET A 235 -2.40 -8.22 8.55
N PHE A 236 -1.64 -7.84 7.51
CA PHE A 236 -1.62 -8.55 6.22
C PHE A 236 -0.64 -9.72 6.19
N ASP A 237 0.51 -9.55 6.83
CA ASP A 237 1.56 -10.56 6.90
C ASP A 237 2.37 -10.38 8.18
N ALA A 238 2.28 -11.34 9.11
CA ALA A 238 2.86 -11.22 10.44
C ALA A 238 4.39 -11.07 10.35
N GLY A 239 4.91 -10.01 10.99
CA GLY A 239 6.33 -9.70 11.01
C GLY A 239 6.86 -9.09 9.70
N VAL A 240 6.00 -8.75 8.74
CA VAL A 240 6.43 -8.07 7.51
C VAL A 240 7.02 -6.69 7.79
N ALA A 241 6.55 -6.01 8.85
CA ALA A 241 7.07 -4.71 9.23
C ALA A 241 8.58 -4.74 9.53
N HIS A 242 9.09 -5.86 10.09
CA HIS A 242 10.52 -6.02 10.33
C HIS A 242 11.36 -6.05 9.05
N LEU A 243 10.76 -6.37 7.89
CA LEU A 243 11.44 -6.38 6.60
C LEU A 243 11.60 -4.96 6.01
N ILE A 244 10.92 -3.97 6.58
CA ILE A 244 10.82 -2.60 6.05
C ILE A 244 10.96 -1.54 7.17
N GLN A 245 11.61 -1.90 8.28
CA GLN A 245 11.87 -1.03 9.43
C GLN A 245 13.37 -0.77 9.59
N GLY A 246 13.72 0.41 10.13
CA GLY A 246 15.08 0.75 10.51
C GLY A 246 16.07 0.60 9.34
N VAL A 247 17.17 -0.12 9.55
CA VAL A 247 18.21 -0.30 8.52
C VAL A 247 17.71 -1.11 7.31
N ASP A 248 16.63 -1.87 7.45
CA ASP A 248 16.14 -2.81 6.43
C ASP A 248 15.21 -2.19 5.39
N ILE A 249 14.71 -0.96 5.65
CA ILE A 249 13.84 -0.23 4.72
C ILE A 249 14.50 0.07 3.38
N ASP A 250 15.80 0.43 3.39
CA ASP A 250 16.59 0.77 2.20
C ASP A 250 17.40 -0.45 1.72
N ARG A 251 16.81 -1.65 1.74
CA ARG A 251 17.44 -2.87 1.18
C ARG A 251 16.92 -3.19 -0.22
N PRO A 252 17.76 -3.80 -1.09
CA PRO A 252 17.34 -4.21 -2.44
C PRO A 252 16.09 -5.09 -2.47
N ARG A 253 15.86 -5.91 -1.43
CA ARG A 253 14.65 -6.74 -1.31
C ARG A 253 13.33 -5.96 -1.23
N ASN A 254 13.38 -4.68 -0.81
CA ASN A 254 12.24 -3.77 -0.72
C ASN A 254 12.19 -2.78 -1.91
N ALA A 255 13.05 -2.94 -2.92
CA ALA A 255 13.18 -1.99 -4.02
C ALA A 255 13.03 -2.67 -5.39
N LEU A 256 12.36 -1.98 -6.31
CA LEU A 256 12.15 -2.40 -7.70
C LEU A 256 12.69 -1.34 -8.66
N THR A 257 13.31 -1.77 -9.77
CA THR A 257 13.62 -0.87 -10.89
C THR A 257 12.40 -0.78 -11.82
N LEU A 258 11.72 0.37 -11.89
CA LEU A 258 10.47 0.56 -12.63
C LEU A 258 10.50 1.82 -13.50
N THR A 259 10.08 1.75 -14.78
CA THR A 259 9.89 2.99 -15.57
C THR A 259 8.95 3.95 -14.86
N HIS A 260 9.06 5.25 -15.14
CA HIS A 260 8.18 6.26 -14.54
C HIS A 260 6.69 5.88 -14.61
N GLU A 261 6.20 5.43 -15.76
CA GLU A 261 4.80 5.00 -15.90
C GLU A 261 4.49 3.79 -15.01
N MET A 262 5.37 2.79 -14.98
CA MET A 262 5.18 1.60 -14.15
C MET A 262 5.30 1.90 -12.65
N HIS A 263 6.15 2.86 -12.27
CA HIS A 263 6.25 3.35 -10.91
C HIS A 263 4.92 3.99 -10.47
N GLN A 264 4.34 4.84 -11.32
CA GLN A 264 3.03 5.43 -11.07
C GLN A 264 1.93 4.36 -10.94
N GLN A 265 1.86 3.40 -11.86
CA GLN A 265 0.83 2.36 -11.82
C GLN A 265 1.01 1.38 -10.64
N PHE A 266 2.25 1.03 -10.30
CA PHE A 266 2.56 0.19 -9.15
C PHE A 266 2.22 0.90 -7.83
N GLY A 267 2.59 2.18 -7.71
CA GLY A 267 2.23 3.02 -6.58
C GLY A 267 0.72 3.25 -6.44
N ALA A 268 0.00 3.39 -7.55
CA ALA A 268 -1.45 3.50 -7.56
C ALA A 268 -2.19 2.19 -7.23
N PHE A 269 -1.45 1.09 -7.04
CA PHE A 269 -1.98 -0.27 -6.85
C PHE A 269 -2.78 -0.80 -8.05
N GLU A 270 -2.48 -0.30 -9.25
CA GLU A 270 -3.10 -0.73 -10.50
C GLU A 270 -2.37 -1.90 -11.17
N VAL A 271 -1.10 -2.11 -10.82
CA VAL A 271 -0.24 -3.19 -11.32
C VAL A 271 0.31 -3.99 -10.16
N TYR A 272 0.20 -5.32 -10.21
CA TYR A 272 0.60 -6.21 -9.13
C TYR A 272 1.29 -7.48 -9.64
N PHE A 273 1.97 -8.19 -8.73
CA PHE A 273 2.76 -9.37 -9.02
C PHE A 273 2.15 -10.61 -8.35
N SER A 274 1.79 -11.61 -9.15
CA SER A 274 1.32 -12.93 -8.68
C SER A 274 2.45 -13.95 -8.85
N ALA A 275 2.92 -14.56 -7.75
CA ALA A 275 3.98 -15.58 -7.83
C ALA A 275 3.52 -16.79 -8.66
N VAL A 276 4.40 -17.28 -9.54
CA VAL A 276 4.16 -18.51 -10.30
C VAL A 276 4.56 -19.70 -9.44
N GLN A 277 3.61 -20.60 -9.19
CA GLN A 277 3.84 -21.73 -8.31
C GLN A 277 4.95 -22.65 -8.85
N GLY A 278 5.91 -22.97 -7.98
CA GLY A 278 7.04 -23.86 -8.34
C GLY A 278 8.18 -23.16 -9.09
N GLU A 279 8.04 -21.89 -9.47
CA GLU A 279 9.07 -21.16 -10.20
C GLU A 279 9.73 -20.10 -9.30
N TYR A 280 11.05 -20.22 -9.11
CA TYR A 280 11.81 -19.29 -8.30
C TYR A 280 11.80 -17.89 -8.91
N ASN A 281 11.48 -16.88 -8.09
CA ASN A 281 11.54 -15.45 -8.44
C ASN A 281 10.79 -15.11 -9.75
N THR A 282 9.73 -15.85 -10.05
CA THR A 282 8.95 -15.70 -11.28
C THR A 282 7.53 -15.32 -10.96
N TYR A 283 7.03 -14.31 -11.67
CA TYR A 283 5.75 -13.68 -11.39
C TYR A 283 4.96 -13.48 -12.68
N ARG A 284 3.66 -13.71 -12.60
CA ARG A 284 2.67 -13.21 -13.53
C ARG A 284 2.29 -11.80 -13.09
N ILE A 285 2.62 -10.81 -13.91
CA ILE A 285 2.35 -9.40 -13.67
C ILE A 285 1.06 -9.04 -14.37
N GLU A 286 0.12 -8.48 -13.60
CA GLU A 286 -1.25 -8.23 -14.03
C GLU A 286 -1.67 -6.82 -13.59
N SER A 287 -2.81 -6.36 -14.10
CA SER A 287 -3.29 -5.00 -13.83
C SER A 287 -4.80 -4.91 -13.76
N PHE A 288 -5.31 -3.96 -12.98
CA PHE A 288 -6.72 -3.55 -12.98
C PHE A 288 -7.05 -2.45 -13.99
N LEU A 289 -6.05 -1.99 -14.75
CA LEU A 289 -6.22 -1.00 -15.80
C LEU A 289 -7.20 -1.47 -16.90
N PRO A 290 -7.81 -0.51 -17.64
CA PRO A 290 -8.63 -0.84 -18.79
C PRO A 290 -7.86 -1.71 -19.81
N PRO A 291 -8.51 -2.70 -20.45
CA PRO A 291 -7.82 -3.69 -21.29
C PRO A 291 -6.89 -3.11 -22.36
N ARG A 292 -7.29 -1.98 -22.98
CA ARG A 292 -6.45 -1.29 -23.97
C ARG A 292 -5.16 -0.75 -23.35
N LEU A 293 -5.24 -0.17 -22.16
CA LEU A 293 -4.08 0.40 -21.47
C LEU A 293 -3.16 -0.72 -20.95
N SER A 294 -3.73 -1.80 -20.40
CA SER A 294 -2.97 -3.01 -20.06
C SER A 294 -2.21 -3.57 -21.25
N ALA A 295 -2.85 -3.65 -22.42
CA ALA A 295 -2.22 -4.11 -23.65
C ALA A 295 -1.08 -3.19 -24.11
N THR A 296 -1.23 -1.86 -24.01
CA THR A 296 -0.16 -0.89 -24.30
C THR A 296 1.07 -1.09 -23.41
N PHE A 297 0.86 -1.50 -22.17
CA PHE A 297 1.96 -1.84 -21.25
C PHE A 297 2.44 -3.29 -21.37
N GLY A 298 1.86 -4.08 -22.28
CA GLY A 298 2.21 -5.47 -22.53
C GLY A 298 1.76 -6.44 -21.43
N MET A 299 0.68 -6.14 -20.72
CA MET A 299 0.13 -6.96 -19.63
C MET A 299 -1.12 -7.77 -20.08
N PRO A 300 -1.36 -8.96 -19.49
CA PRO A 300 -0.54 -9.62 -18.47
C PRO A 300 0.74 -10.22 -19.04
N VAL A 301 1.78 -10.36 -18.21
CA VAL A 301 3.07 -10.88 -18.64
C VAL A 301 3.78 -11.69 -17.57
N VAL A 302 4.47 -12.76 -17.96
CA VAL A 302 5.30 -13.54 -17.03
C VAL A 302 6.75 -13.04 -17.07
N ARG A 303 7.32 -12.84 -15.88
CA ARG A 303 8.68 -12.34 -15.69
C ARG A 303 9.38 -13.09 -14.56
N THR A 304 10.51 -13.71 -14.89
CA THR A 304 11.53 -14.10 -13.90
C THR A 304 12.40 -12.89 -13.61
N LEU A 305 12.36 -12.38 -12.37
CA LEU A 305 13.13 -11.20 -12.00
C LEU A 305 14.62 -11.54 -11.96
N PHE A 306 15.47 -10.59 -12.35
CA PHE A 306 16.89 -10.84 -12.43
C PHE A 306 17.50 -11.04 -11.04
N VAL A 307 18.54 -11.87 -10.99
CA VAL A 307 19.43 -12.04 -9.86
C VAL A 307 20.86 -11.89 -10.39
N THR A 308 21.75 -11.34 -9.58
CA THR A 308 23.17 -11.31 -9.94
C THR A 308 23.77 -12.71 -9.88
N ASP A 309 24.76 -13.00 -10.72
CA ASP A 309 25.41 -14.33 -10.76
C ASP A 309 26.05 -14.68 -9.42
N ALA A 310 26.67 -13.68 -8.78
CA ALA A 310 27.26 -13.81 -7.45
C ALA A 310 26.21 -13.92 -6.32
N ARG A 311 24.93 -13.64 -6.60
CA ARG A 311 23.80 -13.61 -5.63
C ARG A 311 24.07 -12.76 -4.38
N THR A 312 24.89 -11.73 -4.52
CA THR A 312 25.25 -10.78 -3.45
C THR A 312 24.21 -9.68 -3.27
N ILE A 313 23.32 -9.47 -4.25
CA ILE A 313 22.24 -8.49 -4.20
C ILE A 313 20.91 -9.24 -4.08
N ASP A 314 20.16 -8.97 -3.01
CA ASP A 314 18.88 -9.61 -2.77
C ASP A 314 17.88 -9.33 -3.92
N PRO A 315 17.15 -10.36 -4.41
CA PRO A 315 16.00 -10.13 -5.27
C PRO A 315 14.87 -9.44 -4.51
N PRO A 316 13.91 -8.84 -5.23
CA PRO A 316 12.69 -8.34 -4.61
C PRO A 316 12.00 -9.42 -3.78
N SER A 317 11.56 -9.06 -2.57
CA SER A 317 10.96 -10.01 -1.63
C SER A 317 9.61 -10.50 -2.15
N PRO A 318 9.42 -11.83 -2.32
CA PRO A 318 8.13 -12.39 -2.70
C PRO A 318 7.03 -12.04 -1.69
N ARG A 319 7.38 -11.94 -0.39
CA ARG A 319 6.43 -11.56 0.67
C ARG A 319 5.95 -10.13 0.51
N LEU A 320 6.84 -9.18 0.22
CA LEU A 320 6.47 -7.77 0.03
C LEU A 320 5.61 -7.59 -1.23
N LEU A 321 5.93 -8.30 -2.31
CA LEU A 321 5.12 -8.34 -3.52
C LEU A 321 3.72 -8.96 -3.28
N ALA A 322 3.63 -10.00 -2.45
CA ALA A 322 2.37 -10.60 -2.07
C ALA A 322 1.49 -9.65 -1.22
N VAL A 323 2.11 -8.88 -0.30
CA VAL A 323 1.40 -7.86 0.48
C VAL A 323 0.90 -6.72 -0.42
N HIS A 324 1.75 -6.23 -1.33
CA HIS A 324 1.33 -5.24 -2.32
C HIS A 324 0.13 -5.73 -3.15
N ARG A 325 0.21 -6.96 -3.66
CA ARG A 325 -0.89 -7.60 -4.39
C ARG A 325 -2.18 -7.69 -3.56
N ALA A 326 -2.08 -8.11 -2.30
CA ALA A 326 -3.23 -8.20 -1.40
C ALA A 326 -3.93 -6.82 -1.29
N ILE A 327 -3.16 -5.77 -1.03
CA ILE A 327 -3.66 -4.40 -0.92
C ILE A 327 -4.29 -3.92 -2.23
N ALA A 328 -3.66 -4.22 -3.37
CA ALA A 328 -4.19 -3.87 -4.68
C ALA A 328 -5.57 -4.49 -4.94
N HIS A 329 -5.74 -5.78 -4.64
CA HIS A 329 -7.03 -6.44 -4.75
C HIS A 329 -8.08 -5.84 -3.82
N ILE A 330 -7.71 -5.50 -2.57
CA ILE A 330 -8.64 -4.91 -1.61
C ILE A 330 -9.14 -3.55 -2.10
N LEU A 331 -8.21 -2.69 -2.51
CA LEU A 331 -8.53 -1.36 -3.04
C LEU A 331 -9.45 -1.44 -4.25
N HIS A 332 -9.15 -2.37 -5.17
CA HIS A 332 -9.94 -2.56 -6.39
C HIS A 332 -11.34 -3.12 -6.10
N LEU A 333 -11.43 -4.26 -5.39
CA LEU A 333 -12.68 -4.98 -5.21
C LEU A 333 -13.67 -4.29 -4.26
N SER A 334 -13.18 -3.45 -3.34
CA SER A 334 -14.02 -2.63 -2.46
C SER A 334 -14.44 -1.28 -3.08
N GLY A 335 -13.82 -0.86 -4.18
CA GLY A 335 -13.95 0.49 -4.74
C GLY A 335 -13.22 1.57 -3.94
N ALA A 336 -12.50 1.22 -2.87
CA ALA A 336 -11.74 2.18 -2.07
C ALA A 336 -10.63 2.85 -2.88
N GLY A 337 -10.02 2.14 -3.84
CA GLY A 337 -9.02 2.68 -4.74
C GLY A 337 -9.52 3.88 -5.54
N ASP A 338 -10.64 3.74 -6.23
CA ASP A 338 -11.25 4.79 -7.05
C ASP A 338 -11.75 5.96 -6.19
N TYR A 339 -12.30 5.65 -5.01
CA TYR A 339 -12.74 6.65 -4.05
C TYR A 339 -11.59 7.52 -3.55
N ILE A 340 -10.44 6.92 -3.20
CA ILE A 340 -9.23 7.67 -2.84
C ILE A 340 -8.78 8.55 -4.01
N ASP A 341 -8.77 8.01 -5.23
CA ASP A 341 -8.36 8.81 -6.40
C ASP A 341 -9.29 9.98 -6.69
N ALA A 342 -10.59 9.85 -6.37
CA ALA A 342 -11.53 10.96 -6.43
C ALA A 342 -11.20 12.04 -5.37
N ILE A 343 -10.92 11.64 -4.12
CA ILE A 343 -10.51 12.59 -3.06
C ILE A 343 -9.24 13.33 -3.45
N LEU A 344 -8.21 12.61 -3.88
CA LEU A 344 -6.91 13.18 -4.24
C LEU A 344 -7.02 14.12 -5.44
N ARG A 345 -7.87 13.80 -6.44
CA ARG A 345 -8.16 14.71 -7.56
C ARG A 345 -8.89 15.98 -7.10
N ASP A 346 -9.94 15.84 -6.29
CA ASP A 346 -10.68 17.00 -5.76
C ASP A 346 -9.76 17.90 -4.90
N MET A 347 -8.75 17.34 -4.21
CA MET A 347 -7.70 18.09 -3.51
C MET A 347 -6.73 18.82 -4.46
N GLU A 348 -6.24 18.14 -5.49
CA GLU A 348 -5.31 18.71 -6.49
C GLU A 348 -5.94 19.88 -7.25
N ASP A 349 -7.24 19.77 -7.57
CA ASP A 349 -8.00 20.76 -8.33
C ASP A 349 -8.67 21.82 -7.44
N SER A 350 -8.50 21.75 -6.11
CA SER A 350 -9.18 22.62 -5.13
C SER A 350 -10.70 22.67 -5.30
N ILE A 351 -11.32 21.54 -5.68
CA ILE A 351 -12.76 21.45 -5.96
C ILE A 351 -13.53 21.20 -4.66
N VAL A 352 -14.40 22.15 -4.32
CA VAL A 352 -15.45 21.96 -3.32
C VAL A 352 -16.79 21.89 -4.04
N ARG A 353 -17.49 20.77 -3.89
CA ARG A 353 -18.73 20.48 -4.62
C ARG A 353 -19.94 20.99 -3.86
N ALA A 354 -20.83 21.64 -4.59
CA ALA A 354 -22.07 22.20 -4.04
C ALA A 354 -23.08 21.14 -3.56
N ASP A 355 -22.92 19.88 -3.98
CA ASP A 355 -23.77 18.75 -3.58
C ASP A 355 -23.38 18.12 -2.22
N GLY A 356 -22.36 18.66 -1.54
CA GLY A 356 -21.88 18.16 -0.26
C GLY A 356 -21.06 16.87 -0.35
N SER A 357 -20.75 16.37 -1.55
CA SER A 357 -19.96 15.14 -1.74
C SER A 357 -18.44 15.32 -1.62
N SER A 358 -17.98 16.52 -1.27
CA SER A 358 -16.56 16.79 -1.00
C SER A 358 -16.18 16.28 0.39
N GLU A 359 -15.19 15.40 0.45
CA GLU A 359 -14.67 14.78 1.68
C GLU A 359 -13.73 15.72 2.47
N LEU A 360 -14.22 16.93 2.79
CA LEU A 360 -13.40 18.00 3.39
C LEU A 360 -12.65 17.54 4.64
N GLY A 361 -13.25 16.69 5.48
CA GLY A 361 -12.59 16.13 6.66
C GLY A 361 -11.33 15.33 6.31
N ARG A 362 -11.43 14.39 5.37
CA ARG A 362 -10.29 13.57 4.90
C ARG A 362 -9.26 14.43 4.17
N MET A 363 -9.70 15.41 3.38
CA MET A 363 -8.82 16.35 2.69
C MET A 363 -7.99 17.20 3.67
N VAL A 364 -8.62 17.73 4.71
CA VAL A 364 -7.94 18.51 5.76
C VAL A 364 -7.01 17.63 6.58
N SER A 365 -7.42 16.41 6.95
CA SER A 365 -6.56 15.46 7.67
C SER A 365 -5.31 15.09 6.86
N LEU A 366 -5.44 14.83 5.56
CA LEU A 366 -4.30 14.65 4.65
C LEU A 366 -3.45 15.91 4.58
N GLY A 367 -4.09 17.09 4.49
CA GLY A 367 -3.50 18.43 4.54
C GLY A 367 -2.55 18.64 5.71
N LEU A 368 -3.06 18.40 6.91
CA LEU A 368 -2.35 18.59 8.18
C LEU A 368 -1.25 17.55 8.43
N GLY A 369 -1.35 16.37 7.80
CA GLY A 369 -0.31 15.34 7.79
C GLY A 369 0.87 15.61 6.85
N GLU A 370 1.23 16.88 6.62
CA GLU A 370 2.22 17.35 5.65
C GLU A 370 1.82 17.14 4.17
N TRP A 371 0.65 17.63 3.73
CA TRP A 371 0.36 17.84 2.29
C TRP A 371 0.76 19.26 1.89
N PRO A 372 1.74 19.44 0.97
CA PRO A 372 1.96 20.74 0.39
C PRO A 372 0.76 21.03 -0.52
N THR A 373 -0.11 21.94 -0.08
CA THR A 373 -1.05 22.60 -0.97
C THR A 373 -0.26 23.28 -2.07
N ARG A 374 -0.67 23.11 -3.34
CA ARG A 374 -0.13 23.93 -4.43
C ARG A 374 -0.35 25.39 -4.04
N ALA A 375 0.73 26.16 -3.96
CA ALA A 375 0.62 27.60 -3.86
C ALA A 375 -0.12 28.10 -5.11
N VAL A 376 -1.31 28.66 -4.89
CA VAL A 376 -2.03 29.42 -5.90
C VAL A 376 -1.20 30.67 -6.15
N TYR A 377 -0.61 30.77 -7.35
CA TYR A 377 -0.07 32.03 -7.86
C TYR A 377 -1.10 32.72 -8.74
#